data_AF-A0AAX1QDI7-F1
#
_entry.id   AF-A0AAX1QDI7-F1
#
_cell.length_a   1.000
_cell.length_b   1.000
_cell.length_c   1.000
_cell.angle_alpha   90.00
_cell.angle_beta   90.00
_cell.angle_gamma   90.00
#
_symmetry.space_group_name_H-M   'P 1'
#
loop_
_entity.id
_entity.type
_entity.pdbx_description
1 polymer ?
#
loop_
_entity_poly.entity_id
_entity_poly.type
_entity_poly.pdbx_seq_one_letter_code
_entity_poly.pdbx_strand_id
1 'polypeptide(L)'
;MIEVLSFFAVFLTIFLFGMLLLKIGLQNFENQPLRNQLSFLTKTSVHSFLTGILITFITQSSSVVIIIAIVLVSARFLTLHKALSVTLGANIGAWIPSFVFFPVSNLVLPLLLLGTLLIMLSSRKSFSIGVILFGLGCLTVSLNGCKALSHTLFPLTFVQDSMNALSSNELLGSIIGVLLGGIIQSHTFLFEIVLEAIKEQALPFKSSLFLLWGISIGTSLFPLVASIGSNKEGKFLALFYILINTLGTSIFLPLFYAFHHIFSMLFFTEEELLRLFFLGSHIFLAAVFLPLLQLIIHVKEKKRPYRPT
;
A
#
# COMPACT_ATOMS: atom_id res chain seq x y z
N MET A 1 -8.78 29.24 -2.16
CA MET A 1 -7.52 28.54 -1.82
C MET A 1 -7.56 27.93 -0.42
N ILE A 2 -7.78 28.73 0.64
CA ILE A 2 -7.82 28.22 2.03
C ILE A 2 -8.94 27.17 2.24
N GLU A 3 -10.14 27.43 1.73
CA GLU A 3 -11.26 26.47 1.83
C GLU A 3 -10.95 25.15 1.15
N VAL A 4 -10.37 25.20 -0.06
CA VAL A 4 -9.99 24.01 -0.82
C VAL A 4 -8.93 23.19 -0.07
N LEU A 5 -7.91 23.84 0.48
CA LEU A 5 -6.90 23.17 1.30
C LEU A 5 -7.50 22.57 2.57
N SER A 6 -8.45 23.27 3.19
CA SER A 6 -9.19 22.79 4.36
C SER A 6 -10.00 21.54 4.04
N PHE A 7 -10.75 21.53 2.93
CA PHE A 7 -11.50 20.35 2.50
C PHE A 7 -10.59 19.17 2.19
N PHE A 8 -9.45 19.41 1.53
CA PHE A 8 -8.45 18.37 1.30
C PHE A 8 -7.94 17.75 2.62
N ALA A 9 -7.60 18.59 3.60
CA ALA A 9 -7.16 18.13 4.92
C ALA A 9 -8.25 17.35 5.66
N VAL A 10 -9.52 17.77 5.55
CA VAL A 10 -10.67 17.06 6.12
C VAL A 10 -10.82 15.68 5.47
N PHE A 11 -10.81 15.58 4.14
CA PHE A 11 -10.91 14.28 3.47
C PHE A 11 -9.73 13.38 3.77
N LEU A 12 -8.50 13.91 3.80
CA LEU A 12 -7.33 13.14 4.24
C LEU A 12 -7.52 12.62 5.67
N THR A 13 -8.00 13.45 6.60
CA THR A 13 -8.26 13.03 7.99
C THR A 13 -9.33 11.94 8.07
N ILE A 14 -10.43 12.06 7.30
CA ILE A 14 -11.47 11.03 7.19
C ILE A 14 -10.88 9.74 6.62
N PHE A 15 -9.98 9.83 5.64
CA PHE A 15 -9.28 8.66 5.08
C PHE A 15 -8.46 7.94 6.15
N LEU A 16 -7.60 8.69 6.85
CA LEU A 16 -6.75 8.17 7.92
C LEU A 16 -7.58 7.56 9.06
N PHE A 17 -8.68 8.21 9.43
CA PHE A 17 -9.62 7.71 10.42
C PHE A 17 -10.34 6.44 9.95
N GLY A 18 -10.79 6.40 8.69
CA GLY A 18 -11.39 5.21 8.08
C GLY A 18 -10.43 4.01 8.14
N MET A 19 -9.16 4.20 7.78
CA MET A 19 -8.13 3.16 7.91
C MET A 19 -7.95 2.70 9.36
N LEU A 20 -7.95 3.62 10.32
CA LEU A 20 -7.86 3.28 11.75
C LEU A 20 -9.05 2.42 12.20
N LEU A 21 -10.26 2.74 11.74
CA LEU A 21 -11.45 1.95 12.03
C LEU A 21 -11.36 0.55 11.42
N LEU A 22 -11.02 0.40 10.13
CA LEU A 22 -10.79 -0.92 9.53
C LEU A 22 -9.84 -1.74 10.41
N LYS A 23 -8.71 -1.14 10.81
CA LYS A 23 -7.72 -1.79 11.68
C LYS A 23 -8.34 -2.26 13.00
N ILE A 24 -9.06 -1.39 13.72
CA ILE A 24 -9.69 -1.74 15.00
C ILE A 24 -10.73 -2.85 14.82
N GLY A 25 -11.59 -2.73 13.81
CA GLY A 25 -12.66 -3.70 13.54
C GLY A 25 -12.10 -5.08 13.20
N LEU A 26 -11.03 -5.14 12.40
CA LEU A 26 -10.36 -6.39 12.04
C LEU A 26 -9.57 -6.98 13.22
N GLN A 27 -8.92 -6.15 14.04
CA GLN A 27 -8.23 -6.59 15.26
C GLN A 27 -9.18 -7.17 16.32
N ASN A 28 -10.43 -6.73 16.38
CA ASN A 28 -11.40 -7.28 17.34
C ASN A 28 -11.85 -8.71 17.01
N PHE A 29 -11.66 -9.17 15.76
CA PHE A 29 -11.85 -10.57 15.36
C PHE A 29 -10.68 -11.46 15.76
N GLU A 30 -9.51 -10.87 15.96
CA GLU A 30 -8.29 -11.52 16.43
C GLU A 30 -8.35 -11.76 17.95
N ASN A 31 -9.27 -12.61 18.40
CA ASN A 31 -9.34 -13.10 19.79
C ASN A 31 -8.36 -14.25 20.06
N GLN A 32 -7.15 -14.12 19.56
CA GLN A 32 -6.11 -15.13 19.76
C GLN A 32 -4.95 -14.51 20.51
N PRO A 33 -4.32 -15.24 21.44
CA PRO A 33 -3.10 -14.76 22.09
C PRO A 33 -2.05 -14.45 21.00
N LEU A 34 -1.21 -13.43 21.22
CA LEU A 34 -0.12 -13.04 20.30
C LEU A 34 0.66 -14.24 19.75
N ARG A 35 0.86 -15.28 20.58
CA ARG A 35 1.52 -16.54 20.23
C ARG A 35 0.83 -17.31 19.09
N ASN A 36 -0.50 -17.29 18.99
CA ASN A 36 -1.26 -17.95 17.93
C ASN A 36 -1.33 -17.10 16.64
N GLN A 37 -1.44 -15.77 16.75
CA GLN A 37 -1.30 -14.87 15.58
C GLN A 37 0.09 -14.98 14.95
N LEU A 38 1.13 -15.01 15.79
CA LEU A 38 2.52 -15.27 15.38
C LEU A 38 2.70 -16.68 14.82
N SER A 39 1.92 -17.68 15.27
CA SER A 39 2.00 -19.04 14.75
C SER A 39 1.68 -19.13 13.26
N PHE A 40 0.74 -18.32 12.76
CA PHE A 40 0.37 -18.30 11.34
C PHE A 40 1.45 -17.63 10.49
N LEU A 41 2.05 -16.55 11.00
CA LEU A 41 3.23 -15.90 10.42
C LEU A 41 4.48 -16.79 10.42
N THR A 42 4.54 -17.81 11.28
CA THR A 42 5.74 -18.62 11.51
C THR A 42 5.67 -20.06 10.98
N LYS A 43 4.57 -20.51 10.35
CA LYS A 43 4.46 -21.89 9.84
C LYS A 43 5.38 -22.18 8.66
N THR A 44 5.16 -21.54 7.52
CA THR A 44 6.00 -21.69 6.32
C THR A 44 6.21 -20.36 5.62
N SER A 45 7.21 -20.28 4.73
CA SER A 45 7.47 -19.10 3.91
C SER A 45 6.23 -18.66 3.11
N VAL A 46 5.45 -19.62 2.59
CA VAL A 46 4.21 -19.35 1.86
C VAL A 46 3.12 -18.78 2.79
N HIS A 47 2.96 -19.33 3.99
CA HIS A 47 2.03 -18.76 4.97
C HIS A 47 2.43 -17.34 5.36
N SER A 48 3.72 -17.10 5.61
CA SER A 48 4.25 -15.77 5.90
C SER A 48 3.93 -14.77 4.78
N PHE A 49 4.10 -15.18 3.51
CA PHE A 49 3.72 -14.38 2.34
C PHE A 49 2.23 -14.05 2.28
N LEU A 50 1.36 -15.06 2.35
CA LEU A 50 -0.10 -14.85 2.35
C LEU A 50 -0.57 -13.98 3.52
N THR A 51 0.07 -14.14 4.68
CA THR A 51 -0.23 -13.32 5.86
C THR A 51 0.19 -11.87 5.63
N GLY A 52 1.33 -11.62 4.98
CA GLY A 52 1.74 -10.28 4.58
C GLY A 52 0.71 -9.58 3.69
N ILE A 53 0.17 -10.31 2.69
CA ILE A 53 -0.92 -9.81 1.84
C ILE A 53 -2.13 -9.46 2.69
N LEU A 54 -2.60 -10.40 3.51
CA LEU A 54 -3.81 -10.25 4.30
C LEU A 54 -3.70 -9.10 5.31
N ILE A 55 -2.64 -9.08 6.12
CA ILE A 55 -2.44 -8.03 7.12
C ILE A 55 -2.29 -6.67 6.45
N THR A 56 -1.59 -6.58 5.31
CA THR A 56 -1.47 -5.28 4.62
C THR A 56 -2.78 -4.84 4.01
N PHE A 57 -3.54 -5.74 3.41
CA PHE A 57 -4.89 -5.43 2.92
C PHE A 57 -5.80 -4.94 4.06
N ILE A 58 -5.71 -5.56 5.24
CA ILE A 58 -6.45 -5.16 6.44
C ILE A 58 -6.01 -3.80 6.97
N THR A 59 -4.69 -3.61 7.12
CA THR A 59 -4.10 -2.41 7.74
C THR A 59 -3.91 -1.25 6.77
N GLN A 60 -4.07 -1.49 5.47
CA GLN A 60 -3.86 -0.55 4.37
C GLN A 60 -2.44 0.08 4.35
N SER A 61 -1.49 -0.51 5.09
CA SER A 61 -0.14 0.05 5.25
C SER A 61 0.92 -1.04 5.25
N SER A 62 1.58 -1.23 4.12
CA SER A 62 2.71 -2.15 4.00
C SER A 62 3.86 -1.71 4.93
N SER A 63 4.13 -0.41 5.05
CA SER A 63 5.19 0.13 5.92
C SER A 63 5.02 -0.28 7.39
N VAL A 64 3.79 -0.25 7.93
CA VAL A 64 3.52 -0.71 9.31
C VAL A 64 3.79 -2.20 9.46
N VAL A 65 3.37 -3.01 8.48
CA VAL A 65 3.63 -4.46 8.48
C VAL A 65 5.12 -4.75 8.47
N ILE A 66 5.91 -3.99 7.69
CA ILE A 66 7.36 -4.15 7.63
C ILE A 66 8.01 -3.76 8.96
N ILE A 67 7.58 -2.67 9.59
CA ILE A 67 8.11 -2.26 10.91
C ILE A 67 7.88 -3.36 11.94
N ILE A 68 6.69 -3.97 11.96
CA ILE A 68 6.40 -5.11 12.83
C ILE A 68 7.33 -6.28 12.50
N ALA A 69 7.51 -6.60 11.22
CA ALA A 69 8.42 -7.67 10.80
C ALA A 69 9.89 -7.39 11.21
N ILE A 70 10.35 -6.13 11.15
CA ILE A 70 11.68 -5.68 11.62
C ILE A 70 11.82 -5.93 13.13
N VAL A 71 10.80 -5.58 13.92
CA VAL A 71 10.80 -5.81 15.37
C VAL A 71 10.85 -7.31 15.67
N LEU A 72 10.03 -8.11 14.99
CA LEU A 72 9.95 -9.56 15.23
C LEU A 72 11.21 -10.31 14.81
N VAL A 73 11.83 -9.95 13.67
CA VAL A 73 13.11 -10.55 13.27
C VAL A 73 14.25 -10.11 14.20
N SER A 74 14.21 -8.87 14.67
CA SER A 74 15.22 -8.35 15.59
C SER A 74 15.20 -9.05 16.95
N ALA A 75 13.99 -9.36 17.43
CA ALA A 75 13.74 -10.11 18.65
C ALA A 75 13.82 -11.64 18.46
N ARG A 76 14.19 -12.13 17.26
CA ARG A 76 14.29 -13.56 16.90
C ARG A 76 12.99 -14.36 17.01
N PHE A 77 11.84 -13.69 17.06
CA PHE A 77 10.52 -14.33 16.98
C PHE A 77 10.17 -14.77 15.56
N LEU A 78 10.76 -14.14 14.56
CA LEU A 78 10.61 -14.47 13.15
C LEU A 78 11.99 -14.70 12.52
N THR A 79 12.14 -15.72 11.68
CA THR A 79 13.37 -15.88 10.91
C THR A 79 13.42 -14.85 9.79
N LEU A 80 14.63 -14.40 9.41
CA LEU A 80 14.79 -13.44 8.32
C LEU A 80 14.05 -13.86 7.04
N HIS A 81 14.11 -15.14 6.67
CA HIS A 81 13.40 -15.65 5.49
C HIS A 81 11.89 -15.45 5.55
N LYS A 82 11.27 -15.74 6.70
CA LYS A 82 9.82 -15.54 6.88
C LYS A 82 9.48 -14.06 6.84
N ALA A 83 10.32 -13.21 7.42
CA ALA A 83 10.15 -11.76 7.37
C ALA A 83 10.25 -11.21 5.93
N LEU A 84 11.19 -11.72 5.12
CA LEU A 84 11.30 -11.38 3.69
C LEU A 84 10.05 -11.81 2.91
N SER A 85 9.49 -12.99 3.21
CA SER A 85 8.25 -13.45 2.60
C SER A 85 7.04 -12.60 3.01
N VAL A 86 6.92 -12.22 4.30
CA VAL A 86 5.92 -11.23 4.75
C VAL A 86 6.07 -9.94 3.97
N THR A 87 7.30 -9.49 3.73
CA THR A 87 7.59 -8.23 3.04
C THR A 87 7.14 -8.25 1.58
N LEU A 88 7.38 -9.35 0.85
CA LEU A 88 6.89 -9.54 -0.52
C LEU A 88 5.36 -9.57 -0.56
N GLY A 89 4.72 -10.27 0.37
CA GLY A 89 3.26 -10.33 0.45
C GLY A 89 2.64 -8.98 0.80
N ALA A 90 3.24 -8.28 1.77
CA ALA A 90 2.80 -6.95 2.17
C ALA A 90 2.84 -5.97 1.00
N ASN A 91 3.85 -6.06 0.14
CA ASN A 91 3.94 -5.17 -1.00
C ASN A 91 2.78 -5.37 -1.99
N ILE A 92 2.42 -6.62 -2.30
CA ILE A 92 1.23 -6.93 -3.12
C ILE A 92 -0.06 -6.45 -2.42
N GLY A 93 -0.17 -6.71 -1.12
CA GLY A 93 -1.36 -6.36 -0.33
C GLY A 93 -1.67 -4.86 -0.33
N ALA A 94 -0.67 -4.00 -0.50
CA ALA A 94 -0.85 -2.55 -0.58
C ALA A 94 -1.57 -2.07 -1.85
N TRP A 95 -1.54 -2.89 -2.92
CA TRP A 95 -2.11 -2.54 -4.23
C TRP A 95 -3.49 -3.15 -4.49
N ILE A 96 -3.86 -4.22 -3.77
CA ILE A 96 -5.21 -4.82 -3.85
C ILE A 96 -6.34 -3.80 -3.60
N PRO A 97 -6.25 -2.89 -2.62
CA PRO A 97 -7.28 -1.90 -2.32
C PRO A 97 -7.70 -1.04 -3.51
N SER A 98 -6.78 -0.76 -4.44
CA SER A 98 -7.07 0.06 -5.61
C SER A 98 -8.15 -0.59 -6.49
N PHE A 99 -8.28 -1.91 -6.52
CA PHE A 99 -9.33 -2.60 -7.27
C PHE A 99 -10.65 -2.72 -6.50
N VAL A 100 -10.58 -2.74 -5.17
CA VAL A 100 -11.75 -2.95 -4.29
C VAL A 100 -12.50 -1.65 -4.02
N PHE A 101 -11.81 -0.52 -3.88
CA PHE A 101 -12.42 0.78 -3.57
C PHE A 101 -12.95 1.55 -4.79
N PHE A 102 -12.52 1.16 -5.99
CA PHE A 102 -12.90 1.82 -7.24
C PHE A 102 -14.40 1.76 -7.60
N PRO A 103 -15.17 0.68 -7.34
CA PRO A 103 -16.59 0.61 -7.71
C PRO A 103 -17.57 1.00 -6.59
N VAL A 104 -17.13 1.51 -5.43
CA VAL A 104 -17.94 1.56 -4.20
C VAL A 104 -18.71 2.88 -4.01
N SER A 105 -18.67 3.81 -4.99
CA SER A 105 -19.25 5.15 -4.84
C SER A 105 -20.73 5.15 -4.44
N ASN A 106 -21.51 4.21 -4.95
CA ASN A 106 -22.95 4.09 -4.67
C ASN A 106 -23.25 3.40 -3.33
N LEU A 107 -22.24 2.85 -2.66
CA LEU A 107 -22.38 2.08 -1.42
C LEU A 107 -21.97 2.87 -0.18
N VAL A 108 -21.56 4.14 -0.33
CA VAL A 108 -21.18 5.03 0.79
C VAL A 108 -22.26 5.07 1.87
N LEU A 109 -23.50 5.41 1.48
CA LEU A 109 -24.60 5.56 2.42
C LEU A 109 -24.98 4.22 3.09
N PRO A 110 -25.14 3.10 2.35
CA PRO A 110 -25.31 1.78 2.95
C PRO A 110 -24.21 1.39 3.93
N LEU A 111 -22.93 1.62 3.58
CA LEU A 111 -21.78 1.25 4.42
C LEU A 111 -21.76 2.02 5.75
N LEU A 112 -22.00 3.33 5.69
CA LEU A 112 -22.04 4.17 6.89
C LEU A 112 -23.24 3.87 7.76
N LEU A 113 -24.44 3.73 7.18
CA LEU A 113 -25.66 3.44 7.94
C LEU A 113 -25.61 2.06 8.58
N LEU A 114 -25.33 1.01 7.81
CA LEU A 114 -25.20 -0.35 8.34
C LEU A 114 -24.04 -0.45 9.34
N GLY A 115 -22.91 0.20 9.05
CA GLY A 115 -21.77 0.28 9.95
C GLY A 115 -22.16 0.87 11.30
N THR A 116 -22.82 2.04 11.30
CA THR A 116 -23.28 2.71 12.53
C THR A 116 -24.29 1.85 13.29
N LEU A 117 -25.29 1.28 12.60
CA LEU A 117 -26.28 0.41 13.23
C LEU A 117 -25.63 -0.79 13.93
N LEU A 118 -24.69 -1.47 13.27
CA LEU A 118 -24.00 -2.62 13.84
C LEU A 118 -23.04 -2.25 14.98
N ILE A 119 -22.44 -1.05 14.96
CA ILE A 119 -21.65 -0.50 16.07
C ILE A 119 -22.52 -0.29 17.31
N MET A 120 -23.76 0.16 17.13
CA MET A 120 -24.69 0.40 18.24
C MET A 120 -25.26 -0.89 18.86
N LEU A 121 -25.07 -2.05 18.22
CA LEU A 121 -25.50 -3.34 18.76
C LEU A 121 -24.51 -3.85 19.84
N SER A 122 -25.04 -4.45 20.90
CA SER A 122 -24.26 -4.87 22.08
C SER A 122 -23.32 -6.07 21.86
N SER A 123 -23.35 -6.73 20.69
CA SER A 123 -22.53 -7.92 20.46
C SER A 123 -21.13 -7.53 19.97
N ARG A 124 -20.09 -8.20 20.50
CA ARG A 124 -18.69 -7.92 20.11
C ARG A 124 -18.43 -8.17 18.62
N LYS A 125 -19.07 -9.18 18.04
CA LYS A 125 -18.96 -9.49 16.60
C LYS A 125 -19.63 -8.41 15.74
N SER A 126 -20.87 -8.00 16.08
CA SER A 126 -21.56 -6.93 15.34
C SER A 126 -20.81 -5.61 15.43
N PHE A 127 -20.31 -5.23 16.61
CA PHE A 127 -19.48 -4.05 16.78
C PHE A 127 -18.28 -4.08 15.82
N SER A 128 -17.60 -5.22 15.75
CA SER A 128 -16.39 -5.37 14.93
C SER A 128 -16.69 -5.31 13.43
N ILE A 129 -17.74 -5.99 12.93
CA ILE A 129 -18.18 -5.85 11.54
C ILE A 129 -18.64 -4.40 11.27
N GLY A 130 -19.38 -3.79 12.19
CA GLY A 130 -19.88 -2.42 12.06
C GLY A 130 -18.76 -1.40 11.92
N VAL A 131 -17.72 -1.51 12.75
CA VAL A 131 -16.51 -0.67 12.66
C VAL A 131 -15.81 -0.83 11.30
N ILE A 132 -15.72 -2.05 10.77
CA ILE A 132 -15.15 -2.30 9.42
C ILE A 132 -16.00 -1.62 8.34
N LEU A 133 -17.31 -1.86 8.33
CA LEU A 133 -18.22 -1.30 7.32
C LEU A 133 -18.23 0.24 7.38
N PHE A 134 -18.28 0.81 8.58
CA PHE A 134 -18.23 2.26 8.75
C PHE A 134 -16.90 2.84 8.27
N GLY A 135 -15.78 2.20 8.61
CA GLY A 135 -14.46 2.60 8.13
C GLY A 135 -14.35 2.53 6.60
N LEU A 136 -14.88 1.47 5.96
CA LEU A 136 -14.95 1.37 4.49
C LEU A 136 -15.79 2.51 3.90
N GLY A 137 -16.89 2.88 4.57
CA GLY A 137 -17.68 4.06 4.25
C GLY A 137 -16.86 5.35 4.31
N CYS A 138 -16.11 5.59 5.40
CA CYS A 138 -15.23 6.75 5.53
C CYS A 138 -14.17 6.82 4.43
N LEU A 139 -13.50 5.70 4.11
CA LEU A 139 -12.54 5.64 3.01
C LEU A 139 -13.19 6.07 1.68
N THR A 140 -14.39 5.55 1.41
CA THR A 140 -15.11 5.85 0.16
C THR A 140 -15.59 7.31 0.12
N VAL A 141 -16.09 7.85 1.24
CA VAL A 141 -16.45 9.29 1.36
C VAL A 141 -15.24 10.16 1.08
N SER A 142 -14.11 9.86 1.71
CA SER A 142 -12.89 10.63 1.54
C SER A 142 -12.43 10.63 0.09
N LEU A 143 -12.36 9.46 -0.54
CA LEU A 143 -11.93 9.34 -1.93
C LEU A 143 -12.89 10.07 -2.87
N ASN A 144 -14.19 9.89 -2.72
CA ASN A 144 -15.19 10.62 -3.52
C ASN A 144 -15.14 12.13 -3.30
N GLY A 145 -14.93 12.56 -2.05
CA GLY A 145 -14.76 13.96 -1.69
C GLY A 145 -13.52 14.58 -2.33
N CYS A 146 -12.39 13.87 -2.29
CA CYS A 146 -11.17 14.26 -2.99
C CYS A 146 -11.37 14.33 -4.51
N LYS A 147 -12.10 13.38 -5.11
CA LYS A 147 -12.45 13.40 -6.54
C LYS A 147 -13.29 14.62 -6.89
N ALA A 148 -14.34 14.89 -6.13
CA ALA A 148 -15.16 16.08 -6.32
C ALA A 148 -14.36 17.39 -6.15
N LEU A 149 -13.44 17.42 -5.18
CA LEU A 149 -12.56 18.57 -4.94
C LEU A 149 -11.54 18.75 -6.08
N SER A 150 -11.16 17.66 -6.75
CA SER A 150 -10.17 17.63 -7.83
C SER A 150 -10.55 18.57 -8.99
N HIS A 151 -11.82 18.58 -9.39
CA HIS A 151 -12.37 19.47 -10.42
C HIS A 151 -12.20 20.96 -10.10
N THR A 152 -12.09 21.32 -8.81
CA THR A 152 -11.86 22.70 -8.36
C THR A 152 -10.38 22.96 -8.07
N LEU A 153 -9.63 21.92 -7.68
CA LEU A 153 -8.20 21.99 -7.36
C LEU A 153 -7.33 22.14 -8.60
N PHE A 154 -7.52 21.28 -9.60
CA PHE A 154 -6.65 21.22 -10.77
C PHE A 154 -6.70 22.45 -11.68
N PRO A 155 -7.82 23.20 -11.80
CA PRO A 155 -7.82 24.46 -12.54
C PRO A 155 -7.09 25.62 -11.85
N LEU A 156 -6.69 25.49 -10.58
CA LEU A 156 -5.96 26.57 -9.90
C LEU A 156 -4.60 26.78 -10.54
N THR A 157 -4.25 28.03 -10.84
CA THR A 157 -3.00 28.40 -11.54
C THR A 157 -1.76 27.78 -10.90
N PHE A 158 -1.63 27.88 -9.57
CA PHE A 158 -0.51 27.26 -8.84
C PHE A 158 -0.42 25.74 -9.03
N VAL A 159 -1.57 25.05 -9.09
CA VAL A 159 -1.63 23.60 -9.29
C VAL A 159 -1.29 23.25 -10.74
N GLN A 160 -1.82 24.01 -11.71
CA GLN A 160 -1.47 23.84 -13.13
C GLN A 160 0.02 24.09 -13.38
N ASP A 161 0.59 25.16 -12.83
CA ASP A 161 2.02 25.47 -12.95
C ASP A 161 2.88 24.34 -12.36
N SER A 162 2.46 23.81 -11.21
CA SER A 162 3.10 22.64 -10.59
C SER A 162 2.99 21.41 -11.49
N MET A 163 1.79 21.08 -11.99
CA MET A 163 1.58 19.93 -12.87
C MET A 163 2.34 20.06 -14.20
N ASN A 164 2.43 21.28 -14.75
CA ASN A 164 3.21 21.58 -15.96
C ASN A 164 4.70 21.38 -15.69
N ALA A 165 5.21 21.83 -14.53
CA ALA A 165 6.59 21.57 -14.12
C ALA A 165 6.86 20.06 -13.98
N LEU A 166 5.96 19.30 -13.34
CA LEU A 166 6.02 17.83 -13.28
C LEU A 166 6.00 17.20 -14.68
N SER A 167 5.21 17.76 -15.59
CA SER A 167 5.05 17.25 -16.96
C SER A 167 6.28 17.48 -17.82
N SER A 168 7.01 18.56 -17.57
CA SER A 168 8.24 18.89 -18.29
C SER A 168 9.44 18.03 -17.87
N ASN A 169 9.42 17.45 -16.66
CA ASN A 169 10.57 16.74 -16.10
C ASN A 169 10.14 15.53 -15.26
N GLU A 170 10.28 14.33 -15.85
CA GLU A 170 9.94 13.04 -15.23
C GLU A 170 10.70 12.77 -13.93
N LEU A 171 11.98 13.17 -13.83
CA LEU A 171 12.79 13.02 -12.62
C LEU A 171 12.32 13.94 -11.50
N LEU A 172 11.85 15.14 -11.84
CA LEU A 172 11.24 16.04 -10.87
C LEU A 172 9.93 15.45 -10.33
N GLY A 173 9.14 14.80 -11.20
CA GLY A 173 7.96 14.04 -10.81
C GLY A 173 8.27 12.96 -9.77
N SER A 174 9.33 12.17 -9.95
CA SER A 174 9.71 11.14 -8.98
C SER A 174 10.20 11.71 -7.64
N ILE A 175 10.96 12.82 -7.65
CA ILE A 175 11.41 13.49 -6.42
C ILE A 175 10.21 14.01 -5.61
N ILE A 176 9.26 14.68 -6.27
CA ILE A 176 8.04 15.15 -5.61
C ILE A 176 7.23 13.96 -5.09
N GLY A 177 7.17 12.87 -5.85
CA GLY A 177 6.55 11.62 -5.42
C GLY A 177 7.15 11.08 -4.14
N VAL A 178 8.49 11.06 -4.03
CA VAL A 178 9.20 10.62 -2.81
C VAL A 178 8.79 11.47 -1.60
N LEU A 179 8.71 12.79 -1.76
CA LEU A 179 8.29 13.69 -0.69
C LEU A 179 6.84 13.44 -0.27
N LEU A 180 5.92 13.38 -1.24
CA LEU A 180 4.50 13.11 -0.97
C LEU A 180 4.29 11.75 -0.31
N GLY A 181 4.94 10.71 -0.83
CA GLY A 181 4.90 9.35 -0.27
C GLY A 181 5.45 9.30 1.16
N GLY A 182 6.54 10.02 1.44
CA GLY A 182 7.13 10.09 2.77
C GLY A 182 6.26 10.81 3.80
N ILE A 183 5.54 11.86 3.38
CA ILE A 183 4.67 12.67 4.25
C ILE A 183 3.32 11.98 4.48
N ILE A 184 2.62 11.61 3.40
CA ILE A 184 1.24 11.10 3.47
C ILE A 184 1.20 9.62 3.87
N GLN A 185 2.26 8.85 3.56
CA GLN A 185 2.44 7.45 3.95
C GLN A 185 1.29 6.50 3.57
N SER A 186 0.46 6.87 2.60
CA SER A 186 -0.65 6.06 2.09
C SER A 186 -0.55 5.93 0.57
N HIS A 187 -0.25 4.72 0.11
CA HIS A 187 -0.19 4.40 -1.32
C HIS A 187 -1.57 4.56 -1.97
N THR A 188 -2.61 4.01 -1.36
CA THR A 188 -3.96 4.01 -1.92
C THR A 188 -4.51 5.42 -2.12
N PHE A 189 -4.34 6.29 -1.11
CA PHE A 189 -4.82 7.67 -1.20
C PHE A 189 -4.11 8.46 -2.29
N LEU A 190 -2.77 8.41 -2.30
CA LEU A 190 -1.96 9.12 -3.30
C LEU A 190 -2.19 8.58 -4.70
N PHE A 191 -2.35 7.26 -4.84
CA PHE A 191 -2.61 6.64 -6.13
C PHE A 191 -3.95 7.09 -6.71
N GLU A 192 -5.03 7.13 -5.92
CA GLU A 192 -6.33 7.61 -6.39
C GLU A 192 -6.31 9.09 -6.77
N ILE A 193 -5.57 9.95 -6.05
CA ILE A 193 -5.41 11.36 -6.44
C ILE A 193 -4.72 11.49 -7.80
N VAL A 194 -3.68 10.71 -8.04
CA VAL A 194 -2.96 10.75 -9.32
C VAL A 194 -3.83 10.24 -10.46
N LEU A 195 -4.62 9.19 -10.24
CA LEU A 195 -5.57 8.72 -11.25
C LEU A 195 -6.61 9.79 -11.59
N GLU A 196 -7.08 10.52 -10.58
CA GLU A 196 -8.00 11.64 -10.80
C GLU A 196 -7.34 12.78 -11.58
N ALA A 197 -6.06 13.07 -11.32
CA ALA A 197 -5.31 14.07 -12.09
C ALA A 197 -5.19 13.70 -13.58
N ILE A 198 -5.11 12.41 -13.90
CA ILE A 198 -5.09 11.93 -15.29
C ILE A 198 -6.47 12.08 -15.93
N LYS A 199 -7.55 11.72 -15.22
CA LYS A 199 -8.93 11.88 -15.69
C LYS A 199 -9.25 13.32 -16.07
N GLU A 200 -8.83 14.26 -15.23
CA GLU A 200 -9.00 15.69 -15.43
C GLU A 200 -8.00 16.28 -16.45
N GLN A 201 -7.18 15.44 -17.09
CA GLN A 201 -6.14 15.83 -18.04
C GLN A 201 -5.11 16.82 -17.47
N ALA A 202 -5.02 16.90 -16.13
CA ALA A 202 -4.11 17.79 -15.42
C ALA A 202 -2.68 17.24 -15.41
N LEU A 203 -2.52 15.91 -15.46
CA LEU A 203 -1.22 15.25 -15.48
C LEU A 203 -1.15 14.20 -16.60
N PRO A 204 -0.18 14.29 -17.52
CA PRO A 204 0.03 13.28 -18.54
C PRO A 204 0.34 11.91 -17.94
N PHE A 205 -0.11 10.86 -18.64
CA PHE A 205 0.12 9.46 -18.26
C PHE A 205 1.59 9.13 -17.97
N LYS A 206 2.52 9.65 -18.78
CA LYS A 206 3.96 9.44 -18.57
C LYS A 206 4.41 10.01 -17.23
N SER A 207 4.04 11.24 -16.92
CA SER A 207 4.43 11.94 -15.70
C SER A 207 3.82 11.29 -14.45
N SER A 208 2.60 10.77 -14.56
CA SER A 208 1.93 10.06 -13.46
C SER A 208 2.64 8.77 -13.06
N LEU A 209 3.18 8.01 -14.03
CA LEU A 209 4.01 6.82 -13.76
C LEU A 209 5.22 7.16 -12.89
N PHE A 210 5.97 8.21 -13.24
CA PHE A 210 7.17 8.61 -12.48
C PHE A 210 6.83 9.19 -11.10
N LEU A 211 5.73 9.94 -11.00
CA LEU A 211 5.22 10.43 -9.73
C LEU A 211 4.85 9.28 -8.78
N LEU A 212 4.10 8.30 -9.28
CA LEU A 212 3.69 7.12 -8.52
C LEU A 212 4.88 6.23 -8.14
N TRP A 213 5.86 6.10 -9.03
CA TRP A 213 7.12 5.44 -8.71
C TRP A 213 7.84 6.10 -7.53
N GLY A 214 7.94 7.43 -7.57
CA GLY A 214 8.48 8.23 -6.47
C GLY A 214 7.71 8.01 -5.16
N ILE A 215 6.37 7.98 -5.23
CA ILE A 215 5.50 7.72 -4.07
C ILE A 215 5.83 6.37 -3.44
N SER A 216 5.97 5.31 -4.23
CA SER A 216 6.35 3.97 -3.73
C SER A 216 7.72 3.94 -3.05
N ILE A 217 8.67 4.76 -3.51
CA ILE A 217 9.96 4.91 -2.83
C ILE A 217 9.78 5.67 -1.52
N GLY A 218 9.06 6.80 -1.54
CA GLY A 218 8.86 7.68 -0.38
C GLY A 218 8.22 6.99 0.82
N THR A 219 7.14 6.25 0.59
CA THR A 219 6.44 5.47 1.63
C THR A 219 7.34 4.38 2.26
N SER A 220 8.33 3.90 1.53
CA SER A 220 9.27 2.86 1.97
C SER A 220 10.45 3.38 2.80
N LEU A 221 10.60 4.71 2.94
CA LEU A 221 11.62 5.33 3.77
C LEU A 221 11.35 5.16 5.28
N PHE A 222 10.09 5.11 5.69
CA PHE A 222 9.75 5.06 7.12
C PHE A 222 10.20 3.76 7.82
N PRO A 223 10.05 2.57 7.22
CA PRO A 223 10.67 1.35 7.76
C PRO A 223 12.20 1.39 7.84
N LEU A 224 12.86 2.16 6.97
CA LEU A 224 14.31 2.34 7.02
C LEU A 224 14.73 3.12 8.27
N VAL A 225 14.00 4.20 8.59
CA VAL A 225 14.18 4.95 9.85
C VAL A 225 13.91 4.05 11.07
N ALA A 226 12.82 3.26 11.04
CA ALA A 226 12.51 2.32 12.12
C ALA A 226 13.59 1.25 12.35
N SER A 227 14.38 0.94 11.33
CA SER A 227 15.45 -0.07 11.41
C SER A 227 16.75 0.42 12.07
N ILE A 228 16.92 1.72 12.35
CA ILE A 228 18.19 2.29 12.85
C ILE A 228 18.65 1.60 14.14
N GLY A 229 17.72 1.35 15.07
CA GLY A 229 17.96 0.65 16.34
C GLY A 229 17.88 -0.88 16.27
N SER A 230 17.66 -1.46 15.08
CA SER A 230 17.48 -2.90 14.90
C SER A 230 18.80 -3.66 14.69
N ASN A 231 18.76 -4.99 14.75
CA ASN A 231 19.92 -5.83 14.51
C ASN A 231 20.24 -5.95 13.00
N LYS A 232 21.27 -6.72 12.62
CA LYS A 232 21.68 -6.89 11.21
C LYS A 232 20.55 -7.42 10.32
N GLU A 233 19.70 -8.31 10.84
CA GLU A 233 18.58 -8.89 10.11
C GLU A 233 17.45 -7.87 9.91
N GLY A 234 17.15 -7.06 10.94
CA GLY A 234 16.19 -5.96 10.85
C GLY A 234 16.60 -4.87 9.85
N LYS A 235 17.87 -4.47 9.86
CA LYS A 235 18.42 -3.51 8.87
C LYS A 235 18.37 -4.07 7.45
N PHE A 236 18.71 -5.35 7.27
CA PHE A 236 18.60 -6.02 5.98
C PHE A 236 17.16 -6.05 5.47
N LEU A 237 16.19 -6.32 6.36
CA LEU A 237 14.77 -6.37 6.00
C LEU A 237 14.26 -5.00 5.51
N ALA A 238 14.63 -3.91 6.20
CA ALA A 238 14.31 -2.56 5.75
C ALA A 238 14.92 -2.21 4.39
N LEU A 239 16.20 -2.56 4.20
CA LEU A 239 16.88 -2.37 2.91
C LEU A 239 16.24 -3.20 1.79
N PHE A 240 15.82 -4.42 2.11
CA PHE A 240 15.08 -5.25 1.17
C PHE A 240 13.75 -4.61 0.78
N TYR A 241 13.01 -4.04 1.74
CA TYR A 241 11.73 -3.38 1.46
C TYR A 241 11.85 -2.18 0.53
N ILE A 242 12.81 -1.27 0.77
CA ILE A 242 13.04 -0.14 -0.14
C ILE A 242 13.54 -0.62 -1.50
N LEU A 243 14.38 -1.65 -1.54
CA LEU A 243 14.87 -2.24 -2.78
C LEU A 243 13.72 -2.78 -3.63
N ILE A 244 12.80 -3.56 -3.05
CA ILE A 244 11.70 -4.14 -3.82
C ILE A 244 10.71 -3.09 -4.34
N ASN A 245 10.45 -2.01 -3.57
CA ASN A 245 9.60 -0.91 -4.05
C ASN A 245 10.29 -0.09 -5.15
N THR A 246 11.60 0.09 -5.05
CA THR A 246 12.37 0.80 -6.08
C THR A 246 12.46 -0.04 -7.35
N LEU A 247 12.92 -1.29 -7.25
CA LEU A 247 13.12 -2.19 -8.39
C LEU A 247 11.81 -2.62 -9.06
N GLY A 248 10.76 -2.87 -8.28
CA GLY A 248 9.46 -3.33 -8.79
C GLY A 248 8.97 -2.44 -9.92
N THR A 249 9.01 -1.13 -9.73
CA THR A 249 8.59 -0.17 -10.75
C THR A 249 9.70 0.14 -11.75
N SER A 250 10.98 0.27 -11.34
CA SER A 250 12.07 0.62 -12.28
C SER A 250 12.30 -0.43 -13.38
N ILE A 251 12.22 -1.72 -13.04
CA ILE A 251 12.40 -2.81 -14.01
C ILE A 251 11.21 -2.87 -14.98
N PHE A 252 10.02 -2.54 -14.49
CA PHE A 252 8.79 -2.61 -15.28
C PHE A 252 8.53 -1.39 -16.12
N LEU A 253 9.07 -0.22 -15.80
CA LEU A 253 8.87 1.02 -16.58
C LEU A 253 9.23 0.83 -18.08
N PRO A 254 10.41 0.31 -18.48
CA PRO A 254 10.73 0.06 -19.89
C PRO A 254 9.83 -0.99 -20.53
N LEU A 255 9.48 -2.04 -19.77
CA LEU A 255 8.60 -3.12 -20.24
C LEU A 255 7.22 -2.55 -20.55
N PHE A 256 6.68 -1.71 -19.65
CA PHE A 256 5.39 -1.07 -19.86
C PHE A 256 5.40 -0.16 -21.08
N TYR A 257 6.45 0.63 -21.31
CA TYR A 257 6.56 1.41 -22.55
C TYR A 257 6.57 0.54 -23.81
N ALA A 258 7.25 -0.60 -23.78
CA ALA A 258 7.27 -1.53 -24.91
C ALA A 258 5.89 -2.13 -25.21
N PHE A 259 5.06 -2.36 -24.19
CA PHE A 259 3.74 -2.96 -24.33
C PHE A 259 2.57 -1.97 -24.33
N HIS A 260 2.79 -0.68 -24.02
CA HIS A 260 1.72 0.32 -23.92
C HIS A 260 0.89 0.42 -25.20
N HIS A 261 1.52 0.38 -26.37
CA HIS A 261 0.82 0.36 -27.67
C HIS A 261 -0.03 -0.89 -27.91
N ILE A 262 0.36 -2.03 -27.35
CA ILE A 262 -0.42 -3.28 -27.45
C ILE A 262 -1.60 -3.23 -26.47
N PHE A 263 -1.38 -2.69 -25.28
CA PHE A 263 -2.42 -2.54 -24.26
C PHE A 263 -3.48 -1.51 -24.64
N SER A 264 -3.11 -0.41 -25.30
CA SER A 264 -4.07 0.58 -25.81
C SER A 264 -4.99 0.01 -26.89
N MET A 265 -4.56 -1.06 -27.60
CA MET A 265 -5.37 -1.77 -28.60
C MET A 265 -6.39 -2.72 -27.96
N LEU A 266 -6.26 -3.04 -26.67
CA LEU A 266 -7.12 -3.96 -25.92
C LEU A 266 -8.26 -3.25 -25.15
N PHE A 267 -8.59 -1.99 -25.49
CA PHE A 267 -9.66 -1.17 -24.89
C PHE A 267 -9.51 -0.87 -23.38
N PHE A 268 -8.33 -1.03 -22.79
CA PHE A 268 -8.11 -0.62 -21.40
C PHE A 268 -7.99 0.90 -21.26
N THR A 269 -8.59 1.44 -20.20
CA THR A 269 -8.37 2.84 -19.80
C THR A 269 -6.98 3.03 -19.19
N GLU A 270 -6.45 4.26 -19.24
CA GLU A 270 -5.16 4.60 -18.63
C GLU A 270 -5.10 4.24 -17.13
N GLU A 271 -6.21 4.40 -16.41
CA GLU A 271 -6.31 4.05 -14.99
C GLU A 271 -6.19 2.54 -14.74
N GLU A 272 -6.87 1.72 -15.54
CA GLU A 272 -6.79 0.27 -15.46
C GLU A 272 -5.38 -0.21 -15.75
N LEU A 273 -4.72 0.41 -16.74
CA LEU A 273 -3.32 0.10 -17.05
C LEU A 273 -2.38 0.42 -15.90
N LEU A 274 -2.56 1.56 -15.20
CA LEU A 274 -1.76 1.89 -14.03
C LEU A 274 -2.01 0.90 -12.88
N ARG A 275 -3.26 0.55 -12.61
CA ARG A 275 -3.62 -0.43 -11.56
C ARG A 275 -2.96 -1.78 -11.85
N LEU A 276 -3.08 -2.27 -13.08
CA LEU A 276 -2.47 -3.54 -13.52
C LEU A 276 -0.94 -3.48 -13.50
N PHE A 277 -0.35 -2.36 -13.92
CA PHE A 277 1.10 -2.17 -13.93
C PHE A 277 1.70 -2.26 -12.53
N PHE A 278 1.17 -1.49 -11.57
CA PHE A 278 1.68 -1.50 -10.20
C PHE A 278 1.41 -2.82 -9.49
N LEU A 279 0.21 -3.39 -9.59
CA LEU A 279 -0.06 -4.70 -8.98
C LEU A 279 0.78 -5.81 -9.64
N GLY A 280 0.83 -5.83 -10.98
CA GLY A 280 1.52 -6.84 -11.77
C GLY A 280 3.04 -6.83 -11.57
N SER A 281 3.66 -5.65 -11.51
CA SER A 281 5.09 -5.51 -11.24
C SER A 281 5.48 -6.08 -9.87
N HIS A 282 4.67 -5.84 -8.84
CA HIS A 282 4.90 -6.36 -7.49
C HIS A 282 4.64 -7.87 -7.40
N ILE A 283 3.63 -8.39 -8.11
CA ILE A 283 3.39 -9.84 -8.24
C ILE A 283 4.58 -10.51 -8.94
N PHE A 284 5.06 -9.96 -10.05
CA PHE A 284 6.22 -10.51 -10.75
C PHE A 284 7.45 -10.52 -9.86
N LEU A 285 7.71 -9.41 -9.15
CA LEU A 285 8.86 -9.33 -8.25
C LEU A 285 8.75 -10.40 -7.15
N ALA A 286 7.56 -10.60 -6.57
CA ALA A 286 7.35 -11.69 -5.63
C ALA A 286 7.58 -13.07 -6.27
N ALA A 287 7.13 -13.30 -7.50
CA ALA A 287 7.34 -14.55 -8.23
C ALA A 287 8.82 -14.84 -8.51
N VAL A 288 9.65 -13.80 -8.71
CA VAL A 288 11.10 -13.93 -8.87
C VAL A 288 11.80 -14.16 -7.53
N PHE A 289 11.49 -13.37 -6.51
CA PHE A 289 12.21 -13.42 -5.24
C PHE A 289 11.78 -14.58 -4.32
N LEU A 290 10.52 -15.01 -4.33
CA LEU A 290 10.07 -16.15 -3.51
C LEU A 290 10.88 -17.45 -3.72
N PRO A 291 11.10 -17.93 -4.97
CA PRO A 291 11.91 -19.14 -5.20
C PRO A 291 13.38 -18.92 -4.85
N LEU A 292 13.94 -17.73 -5.08
CA LEU A 292 15.31 -17.38 -4.67
C LEU A 292 15.47 -17.46 -3.14
N LEU A 293 14.48 -16.98 -2.38
CA LEU A 293 14.47 -17.09 -0.93
C LEU A 293 14.43 -18.56 -0.47
N GLN A 294 13.68 -19.42 -1.16
CA GLN A 294 13.64 -20.86 -0.87
C GLN A 294 14.97 -21.57 -1.17
N LEU A 295 15.67 -21.18 -2.25
CA LEU A 295 16.98 -21.72 -2.59
C LEU A 295 18.03 -21.41 -1.50
N ILE A 296 18.02 -20.18 -0.98
CA ILE A 296 18.93 -19.74 0.09
C ILE A 296 18.70 -20.54 1.38
N ILE A 297 17.45 -20.88 1.70
CA ILE A 297 17.09 -21.75 2.84
C ILE A 297 17.72 -23.13 2.65
N HIS A 298 17.52 -23.76 1.49
CA HIS A 298 18.02 -25.11 1.22
C HIS A 298 19.55 -25.20 1.33
N VAL A 299 20.26 -24.16 0.88
CA VAL A 299 21.74 -24.12 0.97
C VAL A 299 22.22 -23.86 2.41
N LYS A 300 21.52 -23.04 3.20
CA LYS A 300 21.90 -22.76 4.61
C LYS A 300 21.58 -23.92 5.55
N GLU A 301 20.42 -24.56 5.41
CA GLU A 301 20.04 -25.72 6.23
C GLU A 301 20.98 -26.91 6.01
N LYS A 302 21.52 -27.07 4.80
CA LYS A 302 22.56 -28.08 4.50
C LYS A 302 23.91 -27.80 5.17
N LYS A 303 24.18 -26.55 5.61
CA LYS A 303 25.44 -26.14 6.24
C LYS A 303 25.37 -25.97 7.77
N ARG A 304 24.18 -25.87 8.37
CA ARG A 304 23.99 -25.87 9.82
C ARG A 304 22.65 -26.55 10.16
N PRO A 305 22.64 -27.84 10.53
CA PRO A 305 21.44 -28.44 11.07
C PRO A 305 21.08 -27.71 12.37
N TYR A 306 19.85 -27.22 12.42
CA TYR A 306 19.25 -26.52 13.55
C TYR A 306 19.37 -27.41 14.82
N ARG A 307 20.15 -26.98 15.81
CA ARG A 307 20.10 -27.57 17.16
C ARG A 307 19.14 -26.73 18.00
N PRO A 308 17.94 -27.24 18.35
CA PRO A 308 17.14 -26.60 19.38
C PRO A 308 17.87 -26.74 20.72
N THR A 309 18.14 -25.61 21.37
CA THR A 309 18.45 -25.53 22.81
C THR A 309 17.17 -25.34 23.58
#